data_AF-A0A388PH07-F1
#
_entry.id   AF-A0A388PH07-F1
#
_cell.length_a   1.000
_cell.length_b   1.000
_cell.length_c   1.000
_cell.angle_alpha   90.00
_cell.angle_beta   90.00
_cell.angle_gamma   90.00
#
_symmetry.space_group_name_H-M   'P 1'
#
loop_
_entity.id
_entity.type
_entity.pdbx_description
1 polymer ?
#
loop_
_entity_poly.entity_id
_entity_poly.type
_entity_poly.pdbx_seq_one_letter_code
_entity_poly.pdbx_strand_id
1 'polypeptide(L)'
;MLTVAPNHATGVTTCSFDVWLEPKAYFVHEWRDQASPYHAGPTFTLKDGKLVGPTGPLMDIPSGQWVHYEVTATIGAATTGTWTLKVTPTGGATKAFTNLPFRSKELRTVNWIGFISNANEPSAFFLDQLSLTTTDPNR
;
A
#
# COMPACT_ATOMS: atom_id res chain seq x y z
N MET A 1 -8.95 -2.37 11.94
CA MET A 1 -8.24 -2.67 10.68
C MET A 1 -9.27 -3.02 9.62
N LEU A 2 -9.01 -2.68 8.35
CA LEU A 2 -9.78 -3.11 7.19
C LEU A 2 -8.88 -3.99 6.32
N THR A 3 -9.45 -5.03 5.69
CA THR A 3 -8.71 -5.91 4.78
C THR A 3 -9.57 -6.29 3.59
N VAL A 4 -8.93 -6.53 2.45
CA VAL A 4 -9.56 -7.11 1.27
C VAL A 4 -8.78 -8.35 0.82
N ALA A 5 -9.49 -9.32 0.24
CA ALA A 5 -8.93 -10.61 -0.17
C ALA A 5 -9.05 -10.80 -1.70
N PRO A 6 -8.19 -10.15 -2.51
CA PRO A 6 -8.32 -10.17 -3.96
C PRO A 6 -8.07 -11.54 -4.59
N ASN A 7 -7.19 -12.36 -3.99
CA ASN A 7 -6.74 -13.63 -4.56
C ASN A 7 -6.24 -13.46 -6.01
N HIS A 8 -5.40 -12.43 -6.23
CA HIS A 8 -4.73 -12.20 -7.51
C HIS A 8 -3.48 -13.07 -7.60
N ALA A 9 -3.35 -13.79 -8.71
CA ALA A 9 -2.22 -14.69 -8.95
C ALA A 9 -1.39 -14.31 -10.18
N THR A 10 -1.86 -13.35 -10.97
CA THR A 10 -1.19 -12.86 -12.18
C THR A 10 -1.65 -11.43 -12.50
N GLY A 11 -1.06 -10.83 -13.54
CA GLY A 11 -1.41 -9.50 -14.02
C GLY A 11 -0.84 -8.38 -13.17
N VAL A 12 -1.17 -7.16 -13.57
CA VAL A 12 -0.84 -5.94 -12.81
C VAL A 12 -2.00 -5.66 -11.87
N THR A 13 -1.74 -5.73 -10.57
CA THR A 13 -2.71 -5.31 -9.54
C THR A 13 -2.48 -3.86 -9.20
N THR A 14 -3.56 -3.08 -9.16
CA THR A 14 -3.55 -1.67 -8.74
C THR A 14 -4.55 -1.49 -7.60
N CYS A 15 -4.08 -0.99 -6.46
CA CYS A 15 -4.92 -0.57 -5.34
C CYS A 15 -4.77 0.94 -5.19
N SER A 16 -5.86 1.70 -5.30
CA SER A 16 -5.87 3.13 -5.02
C SER A 16 -6.87 3.48 -3.94
N PHE A 17 -6.56 4.50 -3.16
CA PHE A 17 -7.37 4.94 -2.02
C PHE A 17 -6.90 6.31 -1.53
N ASP A 18 -7.79 7.01 -0.84
CA ASP A 18 -7.46 8.23 -0.11
C ASP A 18 -7.31 7.90 1.37
N VAL A 19 -6.33 8.53 2.02
CA VAL A 19 -6.14 8.46 3.48
C VAL A 19 -6.18 9.86 4.06
N TRP A 20 -6.91 10.02 5.16
CA TRP A 20 -6.82 11.16 6.05
C TRP A 20 -6.33 10.67 7.41
N LEU A 21 -5.35 11.37 8.00
CA LEU A 21 -4.72 10.98 9.27
C LEU A 21 -5.00 12.01 10.37
N GLU A 22 -5.44 11.53 11.55
CA GLU A 22 -5.33 12.32 12.77
C GLU A 22 -3.85 12.49 13.16
N PRO A 23 -3.52 13.49 13.99
CA PRO A 23 -2.24 13.51 14.70
C PRO A 23 -2.01 12.18 15.42
N LYS A 24 -0.75 11.70 15.40
CA LYS A 24 -0.30 10.43 16.00
C LYS A 24 -0.84 9.15 15.36
N ALA A 25 -1.61 9.24 14.28
CA ALA A 25 -2.04 8.06 13.55
C ALA A 25 -0.82 7.29 13.03
N TYR A 26 -0.87 5.97 13.17
CA TYR A 26 0.11 5.07 12.57
C TYR A 26 -0.62 4.11 11.65
N PHE A 27 -0.61 4.45 10.37
CA PHE A 27 -1.21 3.65 9.31
C PHE A 27 -0.16 2.75 8.67
N VAL A 28 -0.52 1.49 8.43
CA VAL A 28 0.29 0.54 7.65
C VAL A 28 -0.55 0.01 6.50
N HIS A 29 0.01 0.08 5.29
CA HIS A 29 -0.49 -0.65 4.14
C HIS A 29 0.45 -1.81 3.81
N GLU A 30 -0.10 -2.99 3.57
CA GLU A 30 0.71 -4.17 3.27
C GLU A 30 -0.06 -5.19 2.44
N TRP A 31 0.62 -5.82 1.48
CA TRP A 31 0.10 -6.90 0.66
C TRP A 31 0.81 -8.20 1.05
N ARG A 32 0.05 -9.28 1.20
CA ARG A 32 0.56 -10.59 1.63
C ARG A 32 -0.03 -11.74 0.80
N ASP A 33 0.72 -12.83 0.71
CA ASP A 33 0.17 -14.12 0.32
C ASP A 33 -0.44 -14.86 1.54
N GLN A 34 -0.80 -16.13 1.34
CA GLN A 34 -1.32 -17.02 2.37
C GLN A 34 -0.30 -18.08 2.84
N ALA A 35 0.99 -17.90 2.55
CA ALA A 35 2.02 -18.83 3.02
C ALA A 35 2.16 -18.79 4.56
N SER A 36 2.81 -19.80 5.14
CA SER A 36 3.12 -19.86 6.56
C SER A 36 4.60 -20.21 6.77
N PRO A 37 5.47 -19.24 7.10
CA PRO A 37 5.18 -17.81 7.26
C PRO A 37 4.78 -17.14 5.94
N TYR A 38 4.00 -16.05 6.02
CA TYR A 38 3.57 -15.32 4.83
C TYR A 38 4.74 -14.58 4.18
N HIS A 39 4.64 -14.37 2.87
CA HIS A 39 5.48 -13.45 2.13
C HIS A 39 4.75 -12.12 1.96
N ALA A 40 5.46 -11.02 2.20
CA ALA A 40 4.92 -9.67 2.06
C ALA A 40 5.54 -8.98 0.83
N GLY A 41 4.74 -8.28 0.04
CA GLY A 41 5.19 -7.55 -1.14
C GLY A 41 5.21 -6.04 -0.92
N PRO A 42 4.35 -5.28 -1.64
CA PRO A 42 4.15 -3.86 -1.38
C PRO A 42 3.81 -3.55 0.07
N THR A 43 4.51 -2.57 0.63
CA THR A 43 4.28 -2.10 1.99
C THR A 43 4.80 -0.69 2.19
N PHE A 44 4.06 0.10 2.94
CA PHE A 44 4.53 1.38 3.44
C PHE A 44 3.82 1.73 4.74
N THR A 45 4.37 2.70 5.46
CA THR A 45 3.78 3.24 6.67
C THR A 45 3.62 4.75 6.59
N LEU A 46 2.55 5.26 7.18
CA LEU A 46 2.36 6.68 7.47
C LEU A 46 2.41 6.85 8.98
N LYS A 47 3.43 7.55 9.46
CA LYS A 47 3.64 7.77 10.89
C LYS A 47 4.49 9.02 11.10
N ASP A 48 4.22 9.78 12.15
CA ASP A 48 5.03 10.94 12.56
C ASP A 48 5.24 11.96 11.42
N GLY A 49 4.20 12.15 10.60
CA GLY A 49 4.23 13.06 9.45
C GLY A 49 5.06 12.57 8.27
N LYS A 50 5.41 11.28 8.22
CA LYS A 50 6.27 10.70 7.18
C LYS A 50 5.64 9.49 6.52
N LEU A 51 5.81 9.41 5.20
CA LEU A 51 5.68 8.19 4.42
C LEU A 51 7.03 7.46 4.40
N VAL A 52 7.03 6.22 4.88
CA VAL A 52 8.21 5.35 4.92
C VAL A 52 7.93 4.10 4.11
N GLY A 53 8.76 3.84 3.11
CA GLY A 53 8.73 2.65 2.28
C GLY A 53 9.66 1.54 2.80
N PRO A 54 9.87 0.47 2.01
CA PRO A 54 10.66 -0.68 2.42
C PRO A 54 12.16 -0.37 2.59
N THR A 55 12.67 0.69 1.96
CA THR A 55 14.09 1.09 2.00
C THR A 55 14.33 2.37 2.81
N GLY A 56 13.32 2.91 3.49
CA GLY A 56 13.42 4.12 4.31
C GLY A 56 12.40 5.21 3.97
N PRO A 57 12.59 6.43 4.52
CA PRO A 57 11.69 7.57 4.31
C PRO A 57 11.61 7.99 2.84
N LEU A 58 10.40 8.28 2.35
CA LEU A 58 10.15 8.68 0.97
C LEU A 58 9.75 10.16 0.85
N MET A 59 8.85 10.64 1.71
CA MET A 59 8.45 12.04 1.79
C MET A 59 7.71 12.35 3.08
N ASP A 60 7.56 13.63 3.40
CA ASP A 60 6.65 14.09 4.44
C ASP A 60 5.19 14.04 3.93
N ILE A 61 4.26 13.77 4.85
CA ILE A 61 2.82 13.66 4.60
C ILE A 61 2.07 14.50 5.63
N PRO A 62 1.11 15.34 5.21
CA PRO A 62 0.32 16.14 6.13
C PRO A 62 -0.63 15.27 6.96
N SER A 63 -0.89 15.69 8.21
CA SER A 63 -2.08 15.28 8.95
C SER A 63 -3.21 16.27 8.67
N GLY A 64 -4.46 15.88 8.92
CA GLY A 64 -5.59 16.79 8.74
C GLY A 64 -6.03 17.00 7.28
N GLN A 65 -5.48 16.25 6.33
CA GLN A 65 -5.75 16.40 4.89
C GLN A 65 -5.88 15.04 4.21
N TRP A 66 -6.73 14.97 3.18
CA TRP A 66 -6.81 13.81 2.30
C TRP A 66 -5.58 13.75 1.40
N VAL A 67 -4.99 12.56 1.27
CA VAL A 67 -3.91 12.27 0.34
C VAL A 67 -4.27 11.02 -0.43
N HIS A 68 -4.15 11.08 -1.75
CA HIS A 68 -4.39 9.94 -2.62
C HIS A 68 -3.14 9.08 -2.75
N TYR A 69 -3.33 7.76 -2.73
CA TYR A 69 -2.29 6.76 -2.89
C TYR A 69 -2.69 5.77 -3.99
N GLU A 70 -1.76 5.46 -4.89
CA GLU A 70 -1.91 4.41 -5.90
C GLU A 70 -0.72 3.45 -5.79
N VAL A 71 -1.01 2.19 -5.50
CA VAL A 71 -0.05 1.10 -5.32
C VAL A 71 -0.21 0.12 -6.47
N THR A 72 0.86 -0.07 -7.25
CA THR A 72 0.82 -0.92 -8.45
C THR A 72 1.96 -1.93 -8.43
N ALA A 73 1.63 -3.21 -8.65
CA ALA A 73 2.62 -4.28 -8.74
C ALA A 73 2.20 -5.36 -9.75
N THR A 74 3.18 -5.88 -10.50
CA THR A 74 3.00 -7.10 -11.30
C THR A 74 3.07 -8.31 -10.37
N ILE A 75 2.03 -9.14 -10.39
CA ILE A 75 1.87 -10.34 -9.56
C ILE A 75 2.07 -11.60 -10.42
N GLY A 76 2.44 -12.72 -9.79
CA GLY A 76 2.65 -13.99 -10.47
C GLY A 76 4.05 -14.16 -11.06
N ALA A 77 4.16 -15.05 -12.04
CA ALA A 77 5.44 -15.43 -12.66
C ALA A 77 6.17 -14.28 -13.38
N ALA A 78 5.43 -13.26 -13.83
CA ALA A 78 5.97 -12.11 -14.53
C ALA A 78 6.50 -10.99 -13.60
N THR A 79 6.44 -11.18 -12.28
CA THR A 79 6.88 -10.17 -11.33
C THR A 79 8.39 -9.92 -11.41
N THR A 80 8.80 -8.67 -11.31
CA THR A 80 10.20 -8.26 -11.15
C THR A 80 10.61 -8.15 -9.67
N GLY A 81 9.71 -8.47 -8.73
CA GLY A 81 9.94 -8.29 -7.31
C GLY A 81 9.94 -6.83 -6.86
N THR A 82 9.38 -5.93 -7.68
CA THR A 82 9.30 -4.50 -7.41
C THR A 82 7.89 -3.96 -7.65
N TRP A 83 7.60 -2.78 -7.09
CA TRP A 83 6.32 -2.09 -7.20
C TRP A 83 6.51 -0.58 -7.29
N THR A 84 5.40 0.10 -7.61
CA THR A 84 5.33 1.55 -7.70
C THR A 84 4.32 2.09 -6.73
N LEU A 85 4.68 3.20 -6.08
CA LEU A 85 3.78 4.01 -5.27
C LEU A 85 3.66 5.40 -5.89
N LYS A 86 2.44 5.85 -6.19
CA LYS A 86 2.17 7.27 -6.46
C LYS A 86 1.42 7.87 -5.29
N VAL A 87 1.76 9.12 -4.98
CA VAL A 87 1.18 9.87 -3.86
C VAL A 87 0.80 11.26 -4.36
N THR A 88 -0.46 11.64 -4.16
CA THR A 88 -0.99 12.93 -4.60
C THR A 88 -1.64 13.64 -3.41
N PRO A 89 -0.93 14.58 -2.75
CA PRO A 89 -1.54 15.45 -1.75
C PRO A 89 -2.65 16.31 -2.37
N THR A 90 -3.68 16.64 -1.59
CA THR A 90 -4.75 17.55 -2.04
C THR A 90 -4.16 18.88 -2.53
N GLY A 91 -4.45 19.27 -3.78
CA GLY A 91 -3.93 20.49 -4.40
C GLY A 91 -2.44 20.47 -4.75
N GLY A 92 -1.76 19.33 -4.54
CA GLY A 92 -0.34 19.14 -4.85
C GLY A 92 -0.10 18.32 -6.12
N ALA A 93 1.15 18.30 -6.56
CA ALA A 93 1.59 17.44 -7.66
C ALA A 93 1.80 16.00 -7.19
N THR A 94 1.48 15.04 -8.06
CA THR A 94 1.76 13.62 -7.84
C THR A 94 3.26 13.36 -7.78
N LYS A 95 3.71 12.68 -6.72
CA LYS A 95 5.06 12.13 -6.60
C LYS A 95 5.01 10.62 -6.84
N ALA A 96 5.89 10.12 -7.71
CA ALA A 96 5.98 8.70 -8.03
C ALA A 96 7.30 8.12 -7.50
N PHE A 97 7.20 6.99 -6.79
CA PHE A 97 8.31 6.19 -6.30
C PHE A 97 8.26 4.85 -7.02
N THR A 98 9.19 4.65 -7.96
CA THR A 98 9.25 3.43 -8.78
C THR A 98 10.34 2.49 -8.25
N ASN A 99 10.29 1.23 -8.68
CA ASN A 99 11.28 0.20 -8.33
C ASN A 99 11.44 -0.04 -6.82
N LEU A 100 10.39 0.18 -6.03
CA LEU A 100 10.40 -0.18 -4.62
C LEU A 100 10.45 -1.70 -4.50
N PRO A 101 11.36 -2.29 -3.71
CA PRO A 101 11.42 -3.74 -3.57
C PRO A 101 10.19 -4.28 -2.83
N PHE A 102 9.76 -5.47 -3.20
CA PHE A 102 8.93 -6.27 -2.30
C PHE A 102 9.67 -6.52 -0.97
N ARG A 103 8.93 -6.58 0.14
CA ARG A 103 9.53 -6.94 1.44
C ARG A 103 10.12 -8.37 1.40
N SER A 104 9.48 -9.28 0.68
CA SER A 104 9.93 -10.64 0.41
C SER A 104 9.98 -10.87 -1.10
N LYS A 105 11.09 -11.41 -1.59
CA LYS A 105 11.28 -11.71 -3.03
C LYS A 105 10.50 -12.94 -3.47
N GLU A 106 9.89 -13.65 -2.53
CA GLU A 106 9.16 -14.89 -2.69
C GLU A 106 7.66 -14.64 -2.95
N LEU A 107 7.14 -13.43 -2.74
CA LEU A 107 5.73 -13.10 -3.02
C LEU A 107 5.40 -13.40 -4.50
N ARG A 108 4.41 -14.26 -4.74
CA ARG A 108 3.88 -14.57 -6.08
C ARG A 108 2.38 -14.35 -6.21
N THR A 109 1.63 -14.39 -5.12
CA THR A 109 0.19 -14.15 -5.09
C THR A 109 -0.12 -13.05 -4.09
N VAL A 110 -1.22 -12.33 -4.32
CA VAL A 110 -1.76 -11.37 -3.36
C VAL A 110 -3.11 -11.88 -2.93
N ASN A 111 -3.14 -12.47 -1.74
CA ASN A 111 -4.33 -13.04 -1.14
C ASN A 111 -4.94 -12.09 -0.10
N TRP A 112 -4.17 -11.11 0.34
CA TRP A 112 -4.56 -10.21 1.41
C TRP A 112 -3.94 -8.82 1.21
N ILE A 113 -4.75 -7.78 1.33
CA ILE A 113 -4.30 -6.38 1.38
C ILE A 113 -4.87 -5.76 2.64
N GLY A 114 -4.00 -5.17 3.45
CA GLY A 114 -4.33 -4.59 4.74
C GLY A 114 -4.29 -3.07 4.77
N PHE A 115 -5.22 -2.51 5.53
CA PHE A 115 -5.26 -1.11 5.94
C PHE A 115 -5.33 -1.10 7.48
N ILE A 116 -4.18 -0.90 8.10
CA ILE A 116 -3.95 -1.30 9.49
C ILE A 116 -3.73 -0.05 10.34
N SER A 117 -4.44 0.04 11.47
CA SER A 117 -4.09 0.97 12.54
C SER A 117 -3.10 0.26 13.44
N ASN A 118 -1.88 0.79 13.53
CA ASN A 118 -0.79 0.21 14.31
C ASN A 118 -0.33 1.15 15.44
N ALA A 119 -1.13 2.18 15.74
CA ALA A 119 -0.85 3.12 16.82
C ALA A 119 -1.05 2.44 18.18
N ASN A 120 -0.22 2.82 19.16
CA ASN A 120 -0.33 2.40 20.55
C ASN A 120 -1.02 3.45 21.44
N GLU A 121 -1.48 4.56 20.85
CA GLU A 121 -2.25 5.63 21.50
C GLU A 121 -3.57 5.83 20.75
N PRO A 122 -4.62 6.38 21.41
CA PRO A 122 -5.87 6.73 20.74
C PRO A 122 -5.64 7.70 19.57
N SER A 123 -6.03 7.27 18.37
CA SER A 123 -5.95 8.04 17.13
C SER A 123 -6.80 7.34 16.06
N ALA A 124 -7.20 8.08 15.03
CA ALA A 124 -7.91 7.56 13.87
C ALA A 124 -7.21 7.86 12.54
N PHE A 125 -7.51 7.01 11.56
CA PHE A 125 -7.39 7.37 10.15
C PHE A 125 -8.72 7.08 9.47
N PHE A 126 -8.96 7.76 8.36
CA PHE A 126 -10.12 7.55 7.52
C PHE A 126 -9.65 7.10 6.13
N LEU A 127 -10.46 6.26 5.49
CA LEU A 127 -10.25 5.79 4.12
C LEU A 127 -11.44 6.22 3.26
N ASP A 128 -11.15 6.61 2.03
CA ASP A 128 -12.16 6.90 1.02
C ASP A 128 -11.66 6.46 -0.37
N GLN A 129 -12.56 6.40 -1.35
CA GLN A 129 -12.26 6.15 -2.77
C GLN A 129 -11.43 4.89 -3.02
N LEU A 130 -11.63 3.85 -2.18
CA LEU A 130 -10.94 2.58 -2.35
C LEU A 130 -11.34 1.92 -3.66
N SER A 131 -10.36 1.70 -4.53
CA SER A 131 -10.48 0.95 -5.77
C SER A 131 -9.40 -0.12 -5.84
N LEU A 132 -9.78 -1.30 -6.31
CA LEU A 132 -8.86 -2.42 -6.50
C LEU A 132 -9.15 -3.06 -7.85
N THR A 133 -8.16 -3.06 -8.73
CA THR A 133 -8.28 -3.61 -10.08
C THR A 133 -7.12 -4.54 -10.39
N THR A 134 -7.30 -5.37 -11.40
CA THR A 134 -6.27 -6.23 -11.95
C THR A 134 -6.38 -6.28 -13.46
N THR A 135 -5.27 -6.52 -14.14
CA THR A 135 -5.26 -6.85 -15.57
C THR A 135 -5.31 -8.36 -15.82
N ASP A 136 -5.53 -9.19 -14.79
CA ASP A 136 -5.82 -10.61 -14.96
C ASP A 136 -7.11 -10.76 -15.78
N PRO A 137 -7.07 -11.37 -16.99
CA PRO A 137 -8.24 -11.46 -17.86
C PRO A 137 -9.36 -12.33 -17.29
N ASN A 138 -9.12 -13.06 -16.20
CA ASN A 138 -10.10 -13.93 -15.56
C ASN A 138 -10.81 -13.26 -14.36
N ARG A 139 -10.65 -11.95 -14.15
CA ARG A 139 -11.27 -11.19 -13.05
C ARG A 139 -11.88 -9.87 -13.49
#